data_AF-A0A1W9RMW4-F1
#
_entry.id   AF-A0A1W9RMW4-F1
#
_cell.length_a   1.000
_cell.length_b   1.000
_cell.length_c   1.000
_cell.angle_alpha   90.00
_cell.angle_beta   90.00
_cell.angle_gamma   90.00
#
_symmetry.space_group_name_H-M   'P 1'
#
loop_
_entity.id
_entity.type
_entity.pdbx_description
1 polymer ?
#
loop_
_entity_poly.entity_id
_entity_poly.type
_entity_poly.pdbx_seq_one_letter_code
_entity_poly.pdbx_strand_id
1 'polypeptide(L)'
;MKSSARISSTWIVTIVMVGLLLFSMQLAAQDMGRHHGNGAWPDSLETVTVEGVVLQDSLSRISYLLDVDGDGIGDYGLAFGPDWYQPESGAQRPQAGDTVEIVGIVHDNPILSVIIVFEINGLVWREPVENWWHRMEWPDSLETVTISGTILTDTTYFYVHYYLDENGDGEPDYFLNFGPHWYQPEGV
;
A
#
# COMPACT_ATOMS: atom_id res chain seq x y z
N MET A 1 48.03 -16.78 -47.95
CA MET A 1 47.65 -17.69 -46.84
C MET A 1 46.65 -16.95 -45.95
N LYS A 2 45.38 -17.41 -45.91
CA LYS A 2 44.36 -16.89 -44.97
C LYS A 2 44.26 -17.87 -43.81
N SER A 3 44.71 -17.44 -42.63
CA SER A 3 44.52 -18.18 -41.38
C SER A 3 43.06 -18.10 -40.97
N SER A 4 42.39 -19.23 -40.88
CA SER A 4 41.01 -19.33 -40.39
C SER A 4 41.06 -19.67 -38.91
N ALA A 5 40.73 -18.68 -38.06
CA ALA A 5 40.65 -18.88 -36.62
C ALA A 5 39.41 -19.72 -36.28
N ARG A 6 39.63 -20.91 -35.72
CA ARG A 6 38.55 -21.76 -35.18
C ARG A 6 38.26 -21.31 -33.75
N ILE A 7 37.07 -20.75 -33.53
CA ILE A 7 36.56 -20.45 -32.20
C ILE A 7 36.19 -21.79 -31.55
N SER A 8 36.78 -22.12 -30.38
CA SER A 8 36.45 -23.35 -29.67
C SER A 8 35.12 -23.22 -28.93
N SER A 9 34.37 -24.31 -28.83
CA SER A 9 33.03 -24.38 -28.20
C SER A 9 33.02 -23.87 -26.75
N THR A 10 34.15 -23.96 -26.05
CA THR A 10 34.35 -23.44 -24.69
C THR A 10 34.16 -21.92 -24.60
N TRP A 11 34.56 -21.15 -25.62
CA TRP A 11 34.38 -19.70 -25.63
C TRP A 11 32.92 -19.29 -25.82
N ILE A 12 32.15 -20.10 -26.55
CA ILE A 12 30.73 -19.83 -26.82
C ILE A 12 29.91 -19.99 -25.51
N VAL A 13 30.20 -21.03 -24.73
CA VAL A 13 29.50 -21.27 -23.45
C VAL A 13 29.75 -20.13 -22.44
N THR A 14 31.00 -19.67 -22.32
CA THR A 14 31.34 -18.58 -21.40
C THR A 14 30.66 -17.26 -21.79
N ILE A 15 30.61 -16.93 -23.09
CA ILE A 15 29.95 -15.71 -23.57
C ILE A 15 28.44 -15.76 -23.30
N VAL A 16 27.79 -16.91 -23.50
CA VAL A 16 26.35 -17.07 -23.22
C VAL A 16 26.05 -16.94 -21.73
N MET A 17 26.88 -17.52 -20.86
CA MET A 17 26.71 -17.42 -19.39
C MET A 17 26.88 -15.99 -18.89
N VAL A 18 27.90 -15.26 -19.37
CA VAL A 18 28.09 -13.84 -19.02
C VAL A 18 26.96 -12.97 -19.56
N GLY A 19 26.46 -13.26 -20.77
CA GLY A 19 25.30 -12.59 -21.34
C GLY A 19 24.02 -12.79 -20.53
N LEU A 20 23.74 -14.03 -20.08
CA LEU A 20 22.60 -14.33 -19.21
C LEU A 20 22.70 -13.65 -17.84
N LEU A 21 23.89 -13.57 -17.27
CA LEU A 21 24.13 -12.92 -15.97
C LEU A 21 24.01 -11.39 -16.04
N LEU A 22 24.38 -10.78 -17.17
CA LEU A 22 24.20 -9.34 -17.40
C LEU A 22 22.74 -9.00 -17.74
N PHE A 23 22.03 -9.88 -18.46
CA PHE A 23 20.61 -9.70 -18.77
C PHE A 23 19.73 -9.81 -17.50
N SER A 24 20.05 -10.71 -16.56
CA SER A 24 19.33 -10.80 -15.29
C SER A 24 19.56 -9.58 -14.39
N MET A 25 20.76 -8.98 -14.42
CA MET A 25 21.02 -7.72 -13.70
C MET A 25 20.27 -6.53 -14.31
N GLN A 26 20.02 -6.51 -15.62
CA GLN A 26 19.20 -5.48 -16.27
C GLN A 26 17.71 -5.62 -15.94
N LEU A 27 17.18 -6.86 -15.85
CA LEU A 27 15.82 -7.09 -15.37
C LEU A 27 15.64 -6.66 -13.90
N ALA A 28 16.61 -6.97 -13.02
CA ALA A 28 16.57 -6.53 -11.62
C ALA A 28 16.75 -5.01 -11.47
N ALA A 29 17.46 -4.35 -12.39
CA ALA A 29 17.65 -2.90 -12.38
C ALA A 29 16.47 -2.10 -12.97
N GLN A 30 15.64 -2.73 -13.81
CA GLN A 30 14.43 -2.09 -14.36
C GLN A 30 13.29 -2.00 -13.33
N ASP A 31 13.34 -2.80 -12.26
CA ASP A 31 12.34 -2.78 -11.18
C ASP A 31 12.60 -1.67 -10.14
N MET A 32 13.83 -1.13 -10.08
CA MET A 32 14.21 -0.10 -9.09
C MET A 32 14.15 1.34 -9.65
N GLY A 33 13.64 1.53 -10.87
CA GLY A 33 13.77 2.78 -11.64
C GLY A 33 12.52 3.66 -11.76
N ARG A 34 11.41 3.32 -11.11
CA ARG A 34 10.15 4.11 -11.17
C ARG A 34 9.81 4.73 -9.82
N HIS A 35 10.65 5.64 -9.35
CA HIS A 35 10.35 6.50 -8.22
C HIS A 35 10.64 7.97 -8.59
N HIS A 36 9.70 8.58 -9.31
CA HIS A 36 9.65 10.03 -9.53
C HIS A 36 8.28 10.58 -9.11
N GLY A 37 7.87 10.20 -7.91
CA GLY A 37 6.76 10.75 -7.13
C GLY A 37 7.24 10.89 -5.69
N ASN A 38 6.72 11.86 -4.96
CA ASN A 38 7.20 12.31 -3.66
C ASN A 38 7.06 11.23 -2.56
N GLY A 39 7.98 10.27 -2.53
CA GLY A 39 8.59 9.63 -1.36
C GLY A 39 7.76 8.81 -0.36
N ALA A 40 6.43 8.70 -0.47
CA ALA A 40 5.66 7.95 0.55
C ALA A 40 4.53 7.07 0.01
N TRP A 41 4.16 7.19 -1.26
CA TRP A 41 3.03 6.45 -1.82
C TRP A 41 3.38 5.95 -3.23
N PRO A 42 3.15 4.67 -3.55
CA PRO A 42 3.31 4.19 -4.92
C PRO A 42 2.33 4.94 -5.85
N ASP A 43 2.83 5.42 -6.99
CA ASP A 43 2.09 6.23 -7.96
C ASP A 43 0.95 5.47 -8.67
N SER A 44 0.78 4.17 -8.39
CA SER A 44 -0.35 3.35 -8.84
C SER A 44 -0.80 2.43 -7.71
N LEU A 45 -1.96 2.73 -7.13
CA LEU A 45 -2.65 1.80 -6.26
C LEU A 45 -3.48 0.85 -7.12
N GLU A 46 -2.99 -0.37 -7.32
CA GLU A 46 -3.73 -1.40 -8.05
C GLU A 46 -4.73 -2.08 -7.12
N THR A 47 -5.99 -2.18 -7.58
CA THR A 47 -7.00 -2.98 -6.89
C THR A 47 -6.76 -4.45 -7.19
N VAL A 48 -6.76 -5.28 -6.16
CA VAL A 48 -6.63 -6.73 -6.24
C VAL A 48 -7.89 -7.42 -5.73
N THR A 49 -8.15 -8.60 -6.25
CA THR A 49 -9.11 -9.57 -5.70
C THR A 49 -8.33 -10.81 -5.33
N VAL A 50 -8.37 -11.20 -4.05
CA VAL A 50 -7.56 -12.28 -3.49
C VAL A 50 -8.41 -13.14 -2.57
N GLU A 51 -8.30 -14.46 -2.70
CA GLU A 51 -8.94 -15.44 -1.81
C GLU A 51 -7.89 -16.09 -0.92
N GLY A 52 -8.20 -16.33 0.35
CA GLY A 52 -7.29 -16.98 1.28
C GLY A 52 -7.93 -17.34 2.62
N VAL A 53 -7.14 -17.97 3.49
CA VAL A 53 -7.52 -18.31 4.87
C VAL A 53 -7.03 -17.22 5.82
N VAL A 54 -7.90 -16.77 6.71
CA VAL A 54 -7.55 -15.74 7.70
C VAL A 54 -6.78 -16.35 8.86
N LEU A 55 -5.61 -15.79 9.15
CA LEU A 55 -4.87 -16.03 10.39
C LEU A 55 -5.05 -14.83 11.30
N GLN A 56 -5.32 -15.06 12.58
CA GLN A 56 -5.47 -13.97 13.55
C GLN A 56 -4.29 -13.97 14.52
N ASP A 57 -3.56 -12.85 14.57
CA ASP A 57 -2.49 -12.64 15.54
C ASP A 57 -2.87 -11.50 16.50
N SER A 58 -3.35 -11.88 17.70
CA SER A 58 -3.73 -10.94 18.75
C SER A 58 -2.56 -10.16 19.36
N LEU A 59 -1.31 -10.53 19.07
CA LEU A 59 -0.12 -9.87 19.61
C LEU A 59 0.54 -8.91 18.60
N SER A 60 0.16 -8.99 17.33
CA SER A 60 0.65 -8.13 16.26
C SER A 60 -0.11 -6.81 16.20
N ARG A 61 0.55 -5.77 15.67
CA ARG A 61 -0.09 -4.51 15.28
C ARG A 61 -1.06 -4.69 14.11
N ILE A 62 -0.89 -5.76 13.35
CA ILE A 62 -1.78 -6.20 12.26
C ILE A 62 -2.46 -7.47 12.75
N SER A 63 -3.71 -7.36 13.17
CA SER A 63 -4.41 -8.48 13.82
C SER A 63 -4.93 -9.53 12.84
N TYR A 64 -5.08 -9.19 11.56
CA TYR A 64 -5.63 -10.06 10.54
C TYR A 64 -4.60 -10.26 9.43
N LEU A 65 -4.23 -11.50 9.20
CA LEU A 65 -3.35 -11.92 8.11
C LEU A 65 -4.15 -12.79 7.15
N LEU A 66 -3.79 -12.77 5.87
CA LEU A 66 -4.37 -13.61 4.84
C LEU A 66 -3.28 -14.55 4.30
N ASP A 67 -3.50 -15.85 4.43
CA ASP A 67 -2.70 -16.93 3.87
C ASP A 67 -3.37 -17.38 2.57
N VAL A 68 -2.72 -17.13 1.43
CA VAL A 68 -3.29 -17.36 0.10
C VAL A 68 -2.79 -18.65 -0.54
N ASP A 69 -1.72 -19.25 -0.02
CA ASP A 69 -1.11 -20.47 -0.55
C ASP A 69 -1.27 -21.70 0.35
N GLY A 70 -1.77 -21.52 1.57
CA GLY A 70 -2.12 -22.55 2.53
C GLY A 70 -0.92 -23.10 3.31
N ASP A 71 0.19 -22.37 3.40
CA ASP A 71 1.38 -22.81 4.13
C ASP A 71 1.33 -22.52 5.65
N GLY A 72 0.28 -21.80 6.11
CA GLY A 72 0.09 -21.40 7.50
C GLY A 72 0.85 -20.13 7.89
N ILE A 73 1.42 -19.40 6.93
CA ILE A 73 2.09 -18.10 7.07
C ILE A 73 1.25 -17.05 6.32
N GLY A 74 1.07 -15.88 6.92
CA GLY A 74 0.32 -14.80 6.27
C GLY A 74 1.13 -14.12 5.17
N ASP A 75 0.58 -14.10 3.96
CA ASP A 75 1.15 -13.38 2.80
C ASP A 75 0.83 -11.88 2.86
N TYR A 76 -0.35 -11.54 3.37
CA TYR A 76 -0.84 -10.17 3.46
C TYR A 76 -1.35 -9.83 4.86
N GLY A 77 -1.15 -8.58 5.28
CA GLY A 77 -1.94 -7.98 6.35
C GLY A 77 -3.26 -7.44 5.82
N LEU A 78 -4.35 -7.56 6.57
CA LEU A 78 -5.65 -6.98 6.22
C LEU A 78 -5.94 -5.75 7.08
N ALA A 79 -6.11 -4.59 6.43
CA ALA A 79 -6.46 -3.34 7.08
C ALA A 79 -7.96 -3.07 6.96
N PHE A 80 -8.69 -3.44 8.02
CA PHE A 80 -10.13 -3.17 8.17
C PHE A 80 -10.44 -1.79 8.80
N GLY A 81 -9.42 -0.98 9.06
CA GLY A 81 -9.51 0.26 9.85
C GLY A 81 -9.64 0.00 11.36
N PRO A 82 -9.99 1.03 12.15
CA PRO A 82 -10.10 0.93 13.60
C PRO A 82 -11.11 -0.13 14.06
N ASP A 83 -10.90 -0.72 15.23
CA ASP A 83 -11.76 -1.80 15.75
C ASP A 83 -13.24 -1.43 15.91
N TRP A 84 -13.53 -0.14 16.10
CA TRP A 84 -14.89 0.40 16.22
C TRP A 84 -15.57 0.65 14.86
N TYR A 85 -14.83 0.60 13.75
CA TYR A 85 -15.41 0.77 12.42
C TYR A 85 -16.30 -0.44 12.08
N GLN A 86 -17.51 -0.14 11.62
CA GLN A 86 -18.52 -1.11 11.19
C GLN A 86 -19.11 -0.62 9.86
N PRO A 87 -19.09 -1.44 8.79
CA PRO A 87 -19.67 -1.05 7.51
C PRO A 87 -21.20 -1.07 7.53
N GLU A 88 -21.81 -0.19 6.74
CA GLU A 88 -23.27 -0.14 6.56
C GLU A 88 -23.83 -1.39 5.87
N SER A 89 -23.00 -2.10 5.07
CA SER A 89 -23.36 -3.35 4.41
C SER A 89 -23.68 -4.51 5.37
N GLY A 90 -23.30 -4.38 6.65
CA GLY A 90 -23.38 -5.46 7.63
C GLY A 90 -22.28 -6.51 7.51
N ALA A 91 -21.27 -6.30 6.65
CA ALA A 91 -20.08 -7.15 6.62
C ALA A 91 -19.43 -7.23 8.01
N GLN A 92 -18.86 -8.39 8.34
CA GLN A 92 -18.21 -8.65 9.62
C GLN A 92 -16.75 -8.98 9.40
N ARG A 93 -15.91 -8.64 10.39
CA ARG A 93 -14.51 -9.09 10.37
C ARG A 93 -14.49 -10.61 10.45
N PRO A 94 -13.60 -11.28 9.69
CA PRO A 94 -13.51 -12.73 9.70
C PRO A 94 -12.90 -13.25 11.01
N GLN A 95 -13.19 -14.50 11.33
CA GLN A 95 -12.51 -15.23 12.40
C GLN A 95 -11.30 -15.99 11.86
N ALA A 96 -10.37 -16.36 12.75
CA ALA A 96 -9.25 -17.20 12.38
C ALA A 96 -9.74 -18.54 11.81
N GLY A 97 -9.22 -18.92 10.64
CA GLY A 97 -9.59 -20.12 9.90
C GLY A 97 -10.70 -19.92 8.87
N ASP A 98 -11.36 -18.76 8.83
CA ASP A 98 -12.34 -18.45 7.77
C ASP A 98 -11.63 -18.31 6.42
N THR A 99 -12.20 -18.92 5.38
CA THR A 99 -11.84 -18.63 3.99
C THR A 99 -12.63 -17.43 3.52
N VAL A 100 -11.94 -16.42 2.98
CA VAL A 100 -12.54 -15.16 2.54
C VAL A 100 -12.03 -14.73 1.16
N GLU A 101 -12.88 -14.07 0.40
CA GLU A 101 -12.52 -13.30 -0.79
C GLU A 101 -12.44 -11.82 -0.40
N ILE A 102 -11.31 -11.17 -0.69
CA ILE A 102 -11.03 -9.76 -0.39
C ILE A 102 -10.86 -8.99 -1.69
N VAL A 103 -11.54 -7.86 -1.81
CA VAL A 103 -11.24 -6.83 -2.80
C VAL A 103 -10.64 -5.64 -2.08
N GLY A 104 -9.52 -5.11 -2.57
CA GLY A 104 -8.83 -4.01 -1.91
C GLY A 104 -7.64 -3.50 -2.68
N ILE A 105 -6.89 -2.57 -2.07
CA ILE A 105 -5.64 -2.05 -2.63
C ILE A 105 -4.46 -2.60 -1.85
N VAL A 106 -3.43 -3.06 -2.55
CA VAL A 106 -2.17 -3.48 -1.93
C VAL A 106 -1.29 -2.25 -1.66
N HIS A 107 -0.87 -2.10 -0.40
CA HIS A 107 0.22 -1.23 0.00
C HIS A 107 1.46 -2.09 0.24
N ASP A 108 2.41 -2.00 -0.68
CA ASP A 108 3.66 -2.76 -0.56
C ASP A 108 4.55 -2.19 0.54
N ASN A 109 4.88 -3.06 1.49
CA ASN A 109 5.74 -2.75 2.61
C ASN A 109 6.86 -3.80 2.66
N PRO A 110 8.12 -3.41 2.93
CA PRO A 110 9.27 -4.32 2.92
C PRO A 110 9.19 -5.47 3.93
N ILE A 111 8.28 -5.42 4.91
CA ILE A 111 8.09 -6.47 5.91
C ILE A 111 6.89 -7.36 5.56
N LEU A 112 5.74 -6.76 5.28
CA LEU A 112 4.50 -7.46 4.98
C LEU A 112 3.58 -6.52 4.21
N SER A 113 3.25 -6.85 2.96
CA SER A 113 2.28 -6.07 2.18
C SER A 113 0.92 -6.07 2.86
N VAL A 114 0.23 -4.94 2.82
CA VAL A 114 -1.06 -4.76 3.51
C VAL A 114 -2.14 -4.46 2.48
N ILE A 115 -3.24 -5.21 2.52
CA ILE A 115 -4.43 -4.94 1.72
C ILE A 115 -5.36 -4.04 2.53
N ILE A 116 -5.65 -2.85 1.99
CA ILE A 116 -6.75 -2.02 2.48
C ILE A 116 -8.06 -2.61 1.96
N VAL A 117 -8.88 -3.14 2.87
CA VAL A 117 -10.08 -3.91 2.50
C VAL A 117 -11.21 -2.98 2.07
N PHE A 118 -11.71 -3.19 0.84
CA PHE A 118 -12.88 -2.51 0.28
C PHE A 118 -14.10 -3.42 0.22
N GLU A 119 -13.93 -4.69 -0.10
CA GLU A 119 -14.99 -5.70 -0.04
C GLU A 119 -14.48 -6.98 0.62
N ILE A 120 -15.38 -7.66 1.32
CA ILE A 120 -15.15 -9.00 1.87
C ILE A 120 -16.35 -9.89 1.56
N ASN A 121 -16.11 -11.03 0.91
CA ASN A 121 -17.13 -12.00 0.52
C ASN A 121 -18.30 -11.36 -0.26
N GLY A 122 -17.98 -10.45 -1.19
CA GLY A 122 -18.95 -9.71 -2.01
C GLY A 122 -19.78 -8.66 -1.26
N LEU A 123 -19.46 -8.37 0.01
CA LEU A 123 -20.06 -7.28 0.77
C LEU A 123 -19.08 -6.11 0.89
N VAL A 124 -19.57 -4.92 0.59
CA VAL A 124 -18.78 -3.67 0.70
C VAL A 124 -18.37 -3.44 2.16
N TRP A 125 -17.07 -3.51 2.43
CA TRP A 125 -16.50 -3.07 3.70
C TRP A 125 -16.35 -1.55 3.72
N ARG A 126 -15.98 -0.93 2.59
CA ARG A 126 -15.94 0.52 2.41
C ARG A 126 -15.76 0.85 0.94
N GLU A 127 -16.13 2.08 0.59
CA GLU A 127 -15.89 2.60 -0.75
C GLU A 127 -14.39 2.86 -0.99
N PRO A 128 -13.86 2.52 -2.17
CA PRO A 128 -12.52 2.93 -2.57
C PRO A 128 -12.45 4.46 -2.65
N VAL A 129 -11.46 5.07 -1.99
CA VAL A 129 -11.27 6.52 -2.10
C VAL A 129 -10.55 6.82 -3.42
N GLU A 130 -11.31 7.13 -4.47
CA GLU A 130 -10.75 7.40 -5.80
C GLU A 130 -10.06 8.77 -5.84
N ASN A 131 -8.76 8.79 -6.16
CA ASN A 131 -8.06 9.95 -6.74
C ASN A 131 -8.14 11.29 -5.99
N TRP A 132 -8.17 11.30 -4.66
CA TRP A 132 -8.17 12.58 -3.91
C TRP A 132 -6.78 13.25 -3.88
N TRP A 133 -5.69 12.48 -3.79
CA TRP A 133 -4.32 13.04 -3.75
C TRP A 133 -3.78 13.50 -5.12
N HIS A 134 -4.34 13.05 -6.25
CA HIS A 134 -3.94 13.53 -7.59
C HIS A 134 -4.57 14.88 -7.97
N ARG A 135 -5.56 15.37 -7.22
CA ARG A 135 -6.23 16.65 -7.52
C ARG A 135 -5.57 17.86 -6.87
N MET A 136 -4.63 17.64 -5.95
CA MET A 136 -3.89 18.73 -5.33
C MET A 136 -2.55 18.93 -6.05
N GLU A 137 -2.53 19.81 -7.05
CA GLU A 137 -1.28 20.49 -7.42
C GLU A 137 -0.87 21.36 -6.23
N TRP A 138 0.06 20.89 -5.40
CA TRP A 138 0.56 21.67 -4.27
C TRP A 138 1.65 22.63 -4.78
N PRO A 139 1.39 23.94 -4.94
CA PRO A 139 2.48 24.90 -5.11
C PRO A 139 3.31 24.90 -3.82
N ASP A 140 4.62 24.69 -3.97
CA ASP A 140 5.55 24.70 -2.84
C ASP A 140 5.78 26.17 -2.40
N SER A 141 4.92 26.67 -1.51
CA SER A 141 5.12 27.95 -0.80
C SER A 141 4.99 27.74 0.71
N LEU A 142 5.88 28.38 1.48
CA LEU A 142 5.83 28.37 2.93
C LEU A 142 5.12 29.63 3.40
N GLU A 143 3.85 29.48 3.80
CA GLU A 143 3.02 30.59 4.27
C GLU A 143 2.45 30.26 5.65
N THR A 144 2.42 31.28 6.52
CA THR A 144 1.69 31.19 7.79
C THR A 144 0.26 31.65 7.56
N VAL A 145 -0.69 30.76 7.79
CA VAL A 145 -2.11 31.00 7.59
C VAL A 145 -2.87 30.81 8.90
N THR A 146 -3.94 31.57 9.10
CA THR A 146 -4.91 31.37 10.19
C THR A 146 -6.22 30.98 9.55
N ILE A 147 -6.67 29.76 9.83
CA ILE A 147 -7.83 29.14 9.17
C ILE A 147 -8.79 28.66 10.26
N SER A 148 -10.09 28.74 10.01
CA SER A 148 -11.14 28.21 10.89
C SER A 148 -12.11 27.40 10.06
N GLY A 149 -12.54 26.25 10.58
CA GLY A 149 -13.44 25.35 9.87
C GLY A 149 -13.92 24.22 10.76
N THR A 150 -14.60 23.26 10.14
CA THR A 150 -15.04 22.02 10.76
C THR A 150 -13.96 20.95 10.58
N ILE A 151 -13.61 20.23 11.65
CA ILE A 151 -12.69 19.10 11.54
C ILE A 151 -13.43 17.90 10.96
N LEU A 152 -12.96 17.41 9.82
CA LEU A 152 -13.34 16.12 9.27
C LEU A 152 -12.28 15.09 9.70
N THR A 153 -12.72 13.92 10.14
CA THR A 153 -11.81 12.86 10.58
C THR A 153 -11.98 11.67 9.64
N ASP A 154 -10.92 11.35 8.90
CA ASP A 154 -10.87 10.16 8.07
C ASP A 154 -10.15 9.05 8.83
N THR A 155 -10.88 7.98 9.09
CA THR A 155 -10.36 6.79 9.77
C THR A 155 -10.22 5.62 8.82
N THR A 156 -10.21 5.89 7.52
CA THR A 156 -10.03 4.90 6.46
C THR A 156 -8.64 4.27 6.54
N TYR A 157 -7.62 5.05 6.84
CA TYR A 157 -6.25 4.55 6.96
C TYR A 157 -5.96 4.00 8.35
N PHE A 158 -4.89 3.20 8.47
CA PHE A 158 -4.39 2.71 9.76
C PHE A 158 -4.01 3.87 10.70
N TYR A 159 -3.69 5.04 10.15
CA TYR A 159 -3.57 6.28 10.89
C TYR A 159 -4.81 7.14 10.66
N VAL A 160 -5.32 7.74 11.74
CA VAL A 160 -6.36 8.75 11.65
C VAL A 160 -5.80 9.95 10.90
N HIS A 161 -6.45 10.31 9.80
CA HIS A 161 -6.19 11.53 9.07
C HIS A 161 -7.20 12.59 9.51
N TYR A 162 -6.71 13.80 9.71
CA TYR A 162 -7.55 14.94 10.06
C TYR A 162 -7.55 15.91 8.90
N TYR A 163 -8.72 16.44 8.59
CA TYR A 163 -8.91 17.46 7.58
C TYR A 163 -9.69 18.63 8.17
N LEU A 164 -9.56 19.78 7.53
CA LEU A 164 -10.36 20.96 7.83
C LEU A 164 -11.23 21.28 6.61
N ASP A 165 -12.54 21.35 6.84
CA ASP A 165 -13.54 21.92 5.93
C ASP A 165 -13.78 23.38 6.37
N GLU A 166 -13.15 24.31 5.66
CA GLU A 166 -13.24 25.74 5.91
C GLU A 166 -14.62 26.29 5.52
N ASN A 167 -15.20 25.76 4.44
CA ASN A 167 -16.35 26.37 3.79
C ASN A 167 -17.72 25.77 4.22
N GLY A 168 -17.71 24.60 4.85
CA GLY A 168 -18.87 23.90 5.39
C GLY A 168 -19.66 23.07 4.38
N ASP A 169 -19.08 22.71 3.23
CA ASP A 169 -19.72 21.88 2.20
C ASP A 169 -19.57 20.38 2.44
N GLY A 170 -18.79 19.98 3.44
CA GLY A 170 -18.51 18.58 3.77
C GLY A 170 -17.40 17.95 2.94
N GLU A 171 -16.71 18.71 2.08
CA GLU A 171 -15.50 18.31 1.39
C GLU A 171 -14.24 18.88 2.11
N PRO A 172 -13.13 18.14 2.17
CA PRO A 172 -11.93 18.60 2.86
C PRO A 172 -11.17 19.67 2.04
N ASP A 173 -10.94 20.85 2.63
CA ASP A 173 -10.10 21.90 2.04
C ASP A 173 -8.61 21.72 2.41
N TYR A 174 -8.32 21.32 3.66
CA TYR A 174 -6.96 21.18 4.18
C TYR A 174 -6.71 19.82 4.82
N PHE A 175 -5.53 19.24 4.57
CA PHE A 175 -5.03 18.11 5.35
C PHE A 175 -4.23 18.60 6.56
N LEU A 176 -4.59 18.14 7.75
CA LEU A 176 -3.95 18.52 9.01
C LEU A 176 -2.90 17.48 9.40
N ASN A 177 -1.64 17.83 9.18
CA ASN A 177 -0.50 17.03 9.61
C ASN A 177 0.00 17.49 10.98
N PHE A 178 -0.30 16.72 12.03
CA PHE A 178 0.17 16.99 13.40
C PHE A 178 1.55 16.38 13.68
N GLY A 179 2.24 15.94 12.64
CA GLY A 179 3.41 15.10 12.76
C GLY A 179 3.04 13.64 13.08
N PRO A 180 4.04 12.79 13.27
CA PRO A 180 3.82 11.38 13.55
C PRO A 180 3.13 11.17 14.90
N HIS A 181 2.39 10.06 15.06
CA HIS A 181 1.58 9.78 16.26
C HIS A 181 2.37 9.73 17.59
N TRP A 182 3.69 9.58 17.54
CA TRP A 182 4.57 9.63 18.71
C TRP A 182 5.01 11.05 19.10
N TYR A 183 4.66 12.07 18.29
CA TYR A 183 5.09 13.43 18.52
C TYR A 183 4.19 14.06 19.57
N GLN A 184 4.78 14.38 20.72
CA GLN A 184 4.11 15.11 21.79
C GLN A 184 4.85 16.43 21.99
N PRO A 185 4.22 17.59 21.72
CA PRO A 185 4.86 18.88 21.97
C PRO A 185 5.11 19.05 23.47
N GLU A 186 6.25 19.65 23.81
CA GLU A 186 6.57 19.96 25.21
C GLU A 186 5.62 21.05 25.74
N GLY A 187 4.99 20.80 26.90
CA GLY A 187 4.24 21.83 27.63
C GLY A 187 2.73 21.93 27.35
N VAL A 188 2.10 20.85 26.84
CA VAL A 188 0.63 20.67 26.86
C VAL A 188 0.21 19.82 28.05
#